data_AF-A0A8S9MD30-F1
#
_entry.id   AF-A0A8S9MD30-F1
#
_cell.length_a   1.000
_cell.length_b   1.000
_cell.length_c   1.000
_cell.angle_alpha   90.00
_cell.angle_beta   90.00
_cell.angle_gamma   90.00
#
_symmetry.space_group_name_H-M   'P 1'
#
loop_
_entity.id
_entity.type
_entity.pdbx_description
1 polymer ?
#
loop_
_entity_poly.entity_id
_entity_poly.type
_entity_poly.pdbx_seq_one_letter_code
_entity_poly.pdbx_strand_id
1 'polypeptide(L)'
;MPAELLKTCYAERNPSTLYMKGVQFFFTFDLQEEGLAFMKLAADEGYEHAVYTYAMTRKKFGVMRSILLVLQGNQLIGSGN
;
A
#
# COMPACT_ATOMS: atom_id res chain seq x y z
N MET A 1 4.19 -18.55 14.17
CA MET A 1 2.76 -18.62 13.77
C MET A 1 2.60 -19.81 12.84
N PRO A 2 1.67 -20.75 13.08
CA PRO A 2 1.50 -21.92 12.22
C PRO A 2 0.97 -21.51 10.84
N ALA A 3 1.64 -21.94 9.77
CA ALA A 3 1.39 -21.49 8.39
C ALA A 3 -0.05 -21.76 7.90
N GLU A 4 -0.68 -22.83 8.39
CA GLU A 4 -2.05 -23.20 8.02
C GLU A 4 -3.09 -22.22 8.55
N LEU A 5 -2.88 -21.67 9.75
CA LEU A 5 -3.77 -20.69 10.38
C LEU A 5 -3.75 -19.35 9.61
N LEU A 6 -2.60 -19.02 9.01
CA LEU A 6 -2.45 -17.87 8.12
C LEU A 6 -3.22 -18.04 6.81
N LYS A 7 -3.21 -19.25 6.23
CA LYS A 7 -3.96 -19.56 5.00
C LYS A 7 -5.46 -19.45 5.21
N THR A 8 -5.98 -19.96 6.33
CA THR A 8 -7.42 -19.86 6.65
C THR A 8 -7.83 -18.41 6.90
N CYS A 9 -7.04 -17.61 7.64
CA CYS A 9 -7.35 -16.20 7.84
C CYS A 9 -7.37 -15.39 6.52
N TYR A 10 -6.51 -15.72 5.56
CA TYR A 10 -6.58 -15.13 4.22
C TYR A 10 -7.83 -15.58 3.44
N ALA A 11 -8.21 -16.85 3.54
CA ALA A 11 -9.40 -17.38 2.89
C ALA A 11 -10.70 -16.80 3.48
N GLU A 12 -10.71 -16.51 4.78
CA GLU A 12 -11.81 -15.88 5.50
C GLU A 12 -11.88 -14.36 5.31
N ARG A 13 -10.95 -13.76 4.55
CA ARG A 13 -10.79 -12.29 4.42
C ARG A 13 -10.75 -11.59 5.78
N ASN A 14 -10.07 -12.16 6.77
CA ASN A 14 -9.96 -11.53 8.07
C ASN A 14 -9.35 -10.11 7.92
N PRO A 15 -10.09 -9.05 8.31
CA PRO A 15 -9.69 -7.67 7.98
C PRO A 15 -8.35 -7.28 8.60
N SER A 16 -8.08 -7.76 9.82
CA SER A 16 -6.81 -7.48 10.52
C SER A 16 -5.61 -8.12 9.82
N THR A 17 -5.78 -9.32 9.24
CA THR A 17 -4.71 -10.04 8.55
C THR A 17 -4.42 -9.41 7.20
N LEU A 18 -5.46 -9.01 6.46
CA LEU A 18 -5.34 -8.23 5.23
C LEU A 18 -4.59 -6.92 5.48
N TYR A 19 -4.93 -6.22 6.57
CA TYR A 19 -4.23 -5.00 6.96
C TYR A 19 -2.76 -5.23 7.28
N MET A 20 -2.42 -6.21 8.12
CA MET A 20 -1.02 -6.52 8.46
C MET A 20 -0.18 -6.87 7.23
N LYS A 21 -0.75 -7.66 6.30
CA LYS A 21 -0.08 -7.97 5.03
C LYS A 21 0.15 -6.72 4.19
N GLY A 22 -0.85 -5.85 4.08
CA GLY A 22 -0.73 -4.58 3.37
C GLY A 22 0.37 -3.68 3.93
N VAL A 23 0.44 -3.55 5.27
CA VAL A 23 1.50 -2.82 5.97
C VAL A 23 2.88 -3.41 5.67
N GLN A 24 3.03 -4.73 5.75
CA GLN A 24 4.31 -5.39 5.49
C GLN A 24 4.76 -5.22 4.03
N PHE A 25 3.84 -5.35 3.08
CA PHE A 25 4.16 -5.18 1.66
C PHE A 25 4.59 -3.75 1.36
N PHE A 26 3.88 -2.77 1.91
CA PHE A 26 4.16 -1.36 1.68
C PHE A 26 5.48 -0.90 2.34
N PHE A 27 5.67 -1.18 3.63
CA PHE A 27 6.76 -0.60 4.41
C PHE A 27 8.02 -1.46 4.48
N THR A 28 7.92 -2.78 4.27
CA THR A 28 9.06 -3.70 4.39
C THR A 28 9.57 -4.18 3.04
N PHE A 29 8.67 -4.49 2.10
CA PHE A 29 9.04 -5.05 0.80
C PHE A 29 9.03 -4.04 -0.34
N ASP A 30 8.69 -2.79 -0.05
CA ASP A 30 8.61 -1.68 -1.03
C ASP A 30 7.62 -1.95 -2.18
N LEU A 31 6.66 -2.87 -1.96
CA LEU A 31 5.58 -3.23 -2.86
C LEU A 31 4.38 -2.30 -2.58
N GLN A 32 4.53 -1.04 -2.98
CA GLN A 32 3.64 0.05 -2.56
C GLN A 32 2.21 -0.12 -3.09
N GLU A 33 2.03 -0.51 -4.35
CA GLU A 33 0.71 -0.68 -4.96
C GLU A 33 -0.02 -1.91 -4.39
N GLU A 34 0.66 -3.06 -4.28
CA GLU A 34 0.11 -4.27 -3.67
C GLU A 34 -0.23 -4.05 -2.19
N GLY A 35 0.65 -3.35 -1.46
CA GLY A 35 0.43 -2.98 -0.07
C GLY A 35 -0.82 -2.11 0.10
N LEU A 36 -0.97 -1.09 -0.75
CA LEU A 36 -2.16 -0.23 -0.81
C LEU A 36 -3.44 -1.02 -1.14
N ALA A 37 -3.36 -1.99 -2.06
CA ALA A 37 -4.50 -2.82 -2.43
C ALA A 37 -4.99 -3.68 -1.24
N PHE A 38 -4.08 -4.27 -0.47
CA PHE A 38 -4.44 -5.03 0.73
C PHE A 38 -5.01 -4.14 1.85
N MET A 39 -4.43 -2.95 2.07
CA MET A 39 -4.98 -1.98 3.03
C MET A 39 -6.37 -1.51 2.63
N LYS A 40 -6.61 -1.27 1.34
CA LYS A 40 -7.94 -0.93 0.82
C LYS A 40 -8.94 -2.05 1.08
N LEU A 41 -8.57 -3.29 0.77
CA LEU A 41 -9.46 -4.43 0.97
C LEU A 41 -9.83 -4.59 2.45
N ALA A 42 -8.88 -4.42 3.37
CA ALA A 42 -9.17 -4.44 4.81
C ALA A 42 -10.13 -3.31 5.24
N ALA A 43 -10.00 -2.13 4.64
CA ALA A 43 -10.90 -1.00 4.89
C ALA A 43 -12.31 -1.26 4.36
N ASP A 44 -12.42 -1.83 3.14
CA ASP A 44 -13.69 -2.19 2.51
C ASP A 44 -14.44 -3.28 3.30
N GLU A 45 -13.72 -4.18 3.98
CA GLU A 45 -14.26 -5.19 4.91
C GLU A 45 -14.61 -4.61 6.31
N GLY A 46 -14.49 -3.28 6.50
CA GLY A 46 -14.92 -2.60 7.72
C GLY A 46 -13.88 -2.48 8.82
N TYR A 47 -12.59 -2.73 8.55
CA TYR A 47 -11.55 -2.52 9.55
C TYR A 47 -11.23 -1.03 9.70
N GLU A 48 -11.73 -0.43 10.79
CA GLU A 48 -11.59 1.02 11.05
C GLU A 48 -10.15 1.52 10.97
N HIS A 49 -9.19 0.75 11.50
CA HIS A 49 -7.77 1.08 11.44
C HIS A 49 -7.21 1.09 10.01
N ALA A 50 -7.74 0.26 9.10
CA ALA A 50 -7.31 0.29 7.71
C ALA A 50 -7.84 1.53 6.98
N VAL A 51 -9.04 2.03 7.30
CA VAL A 51 -9.63 3.20 6.64
C VAL A 51 -8.71 4.43 6.77
N TYR A 52 -8.32 4.75 8.00
CA TYR A 52 -7.44 5.90 8.28
C TYR A 52 -6.07 5.71 7.63
N THR A 53 -5.44 4.55 7.85
CA THR A 53 -4.10 4.26 7.32
C THR A 53 -4.07 4.26 5.80
N TYR A 54 -5.07 3.66 5.14
CA TYR A 54 -5.20 3.66 3.69
C TYR A 54 -5.32 5.08 3.12
N ALA A 55 -6.22 5.90 3.69
CA ALA A 55 -6.43 7.27 3.23
C ALA A 55 -5.17 8.14 3.33
N MET A 56 -4.47 8.05 4.47
CA MET A 56 -3.25 8.82 4.72
C MET A 56 -2.09 8.37 3.83
N THR A 57 -1.92 7.05 3.68
CA THR A 57 -0.86 6.47 2.83
C THR A 57 -1.10 6.80 1.36
N ARG A 58 -2.34 6.64 0.86
CA ARG A 58 -2.68 6.99 -0.53
C ARG A 58 -2.42 8.46 -0.84
N LYS A 59 -2.78 9.37 0.08
CA LYS A 59 -2.53 10.81 -0.10
C LYS A 59 -1.03 11.13 -0.15
N LYS A 60 -0.25 10.65 0.82
CA LYS A 60 1.19 10.91 0.90
C LYS A 60 1.94 10.29 -0.28
N PHE A 61 1.64 9.04 -0.61
CA PHE A 61 2.27 8.32 -1.70
C PHE A 61 1.91 8.93 -3.06
N GLY A 62 0.65 9.31 -3.26
CA GLY A 62 0.22 10.02 -4.47
C GLY A 62 1.01 11.31 -4.69
N VAL A 63 1.16 12.14 -3.66
CA VAL A 63 1.96 13.38 -3.73
C VAL A 63 3.43 13.08 -4.05
N MET A 64 4.04 12.11 -3.35
CA MET A 64 5.44 11.75 -3.58
C MET A 64 5.69 11.22 -4.99
N ARG A 65 4.79 10.37 -5.48
CA ARG A 65 4.84 9.82 -6.84
C ARG A 65 4.69 10.91 -7.90
N SER A 66 3.80 11.89 -7.69
CA SER A 66 3.66 13.04 -8.59
C SER A 66 4.92 13.90 -8.62
N ILE A 67 5.55 14.17 -7.47
CA ILE A 67 6.82 14.92 -7.41
C ILE A 67 7.93 14.16 -8.14
N LEU A 68 8.06 12.85 -7.91
CA LEU A 68 9.07 12.02 -8.55
C LEU A 68 8.92 12.04 -10.08
N LEU A 69 7.71 11.91 -10.60
CA LEU A 69 7.43 11.98 -12.04
C LEU A 69 7.79 13.35 -12.64
N VAL A 70 7.49 14.44 -11.93
CA VAL A 70 7.87 15.80 -12.37
C VAL A 70 9.39 15.96 -12.39
N LEU A 71 10.10 15.47 -11.37
CA LEU A 71 11.56 15.53 -11.34
C LEU A 71 12.21 14.70 -12.45
N GLN A 72 11.70 13.49 -12.71
CA GLN A 72 12.17 12.64 -13.81
C GLN A 72 11.87 13.29 -15.17
N GLY A 73 10.68 13.88 -15.35
CA GLY A 73 10.32 14.63 -16.55
C GLY A 73 11.23 15.83 -16.80
N ASN A 74 11.57 16.59 -15.75
CA ASN A 74 12.45 17.76 -15.83
C ASN A 74 13.91 17.40 -16.18
N GLN A 75 14.40 16.22 -15.76
CA GLN A 75 15.75 15.76 -16.12
C GLN A 75 15.89 15.44 -17.62
N LEU A 76 14.81 15.02 -18.29
CA LEU A 76 14.84 14.71 -19.73
C LEU A 76 14.84 15.96 -20.62
N ILE A 77 14.35 17.10 -20.12
CA ILE A 77 14.31 18.38 -20.85
C ILE A 77 15.62 19.18 -20.72
N GLY A 78 16.44 18.89 -19.70
CA GLY A 78 17.70 19.58 -19.42
C GLY A 78 18.94 19.02 -20.15
N SER A 79 18.80 17.93 -20.90
CA SER A 79 19.91 17.28 -21.63
C SER A 79 19.98 17.66 -23.13
N GLY A 80 19.34 18.77 -23.51
CA GLY A 80 19.41 19.32 -24.86
C GLY A 80 19.95 20.74 -24.82
N ASN A 81 21.28 20.87 -24.81
CA ASN A 81 22.04 22.04 -25.30
C ASN A 81 23.52 21.66 -25.41
#